data_AF-A0A2X4TEY2-F1
#
_entry.id   AF-A0A2X4TEY2-F1
#
_cell.length_a   1.000
_cell.length_b   1.000
_cell.length_c   1.000
_cell.angle_alpha   90.00
_cell.angle_beta   90.00
_cell.angle_gamma   90.00
#
_symmetry.space_group_name_H-M   'P 1'
#
loop_
_entity.id
_entity.type
_entity.pdbx_description
1 polymer ?
#
loop_
_entity_poly.entity_id
_entity_poly.type
_entity_poly.pdbx_seq_one_letter_code
_entity_poly.pdbx_strand_id
1 'polypeptide(L)'
;MRVKHAVVLLMLFSPLTWAGNMTFQFRNPNFGGNPNNASFLLNSAKAQNSYKDPIMTAILVSKRPQRWITLRRLFNHKFWAAC
;
A
#
# COMPACT_ATOMS: atom_id res chain seq x y z
N MET A 1 24.31 34.48 -39.09
CA MET A 1 23.07 34.48 -38.28
C MET A 1 22.82 33.19 -37.51
N ARG A 2 22.95 31.98 -38.11
CA ARG A 2 22.60 30.69 -37.45
C ARG A 2 23.25 30.43 -36.08
N VAL A 3 24.53 30.77 -35.91
CA VAL A 3 25.27 30.53 -34.64
C VAL A 3 24.74 31.38 -33.49
N LYS A 4 24.38 32.66 -33.74
CA LYS A 4 23.82 33.54 -32.72
C LYS A 4 22.47 33.02 -32.19
N HIS A 5 21.65 32.45 -33.06
CA HIS A 5 20.37 31.84 -32.69
C HIS A 5 20.59 30.56 -31.87
N ALA A 6 21.58 29.74 -32.23
CA ALA A 6 21.94 28.55 -31.47
C ALA A 6 22.43 28.88 -30.05
N VAL A 7 23.23 29.94 -29.88
CA VAL A 7 23.70 30.39 -28.55
C VAL A 7 22.56 30.93 -27.70
N VAL A 8 21.64 31.71 -28.27
CA VAL A 8 20.45 32.20 -27.56
C VAL A 8 19.55 31.04 -27.12
N LEU A 9 19.36 30.04 -27.98
CA LEU A 9 18.62 28.82 -27.60
C LEU A 9 19.33 28.06 -26.48
N LEU A 10 20.66 27.95 -26.51
CA LEU A 10 21.42 27.26 -25.45
C LEU A 10 21.33 27.98 -24.10
N MET A 11 21.32 29.32 -24.09
CA MET A 11 21.14 30.11 -22.88
C MET A 11 19.74 30.00 -22.28
N LEU A 12 18.70 29.76 -23.11
CA LEU A 12 17.32 29.57 -22.66
C LEU A 12 17.08 28.18 -22.06
N PHE A 13 17.88 27.18 -22.44
CA PHE A 13 17.77 25.80 -21.94
C PHE A 13 18.53 25.55 -20.62
N SER A 14 19.48 26.41 -20.25
CA SER A 14 20.33 26.23 -19.06
C SER A 14 19.60 26.25 -17.69
N PRO A 15 18.53 27.03 -17.44
CA PRO A 15 17.85 26.97 -16.14
C PRO A 15 16.95 25.73 -15.99
N LEU A 16 16.57 25.07 -17.10
CA LEU A 16 15.73 23.86 -17.05
C LEU A 16 16.49 22.63 -16.54
N THR A 17 17.82 22.65 -16.61
CA THR A 17 18.66 21.55 -16.12
C THR A 17 19.07 21.71 -14.66
N TRP A 18 18.63 22.76 -13.98
CA TRP A 18 18.89 22.95 -12.56
C TRP A 18 18.14 21.89 -11.73
N ALA A 19 18.90 20.88 -11.26
CA ALA A 19 18.37 19.86 -10.39
C ALA A 19 17.93 20.48 -9.05
N GLY A 20 16.68 20.24 -8.67
CA GLY A 20 16.17 20.61 -7.36
C GLY A 20 16.84 19.79 -6.24
N ASN A 21 16.96 20.38 -5.06
CA ASN A 21 17.49 19.68 -3.89
C ASN A 21 16.46 18.67 -3.36
N MET A 22 16.79 17.38 -3.40
CA MET A 22 15.99 16.35 -2.74
C MET A 22 16.46 16.16 -1.30
N THR A 23 15.65 16.61 -0.35
CA THR A 23 15.89 16.38 1.08
C THR A 23 15.13 15.16 1.55
N PHE A 24 15.79 14.31 2.33
CA PHE A 24 15.12 13.19 2.97
C PHE A 24 14.20 13.69 4.08
N GLN A 25 12.93 13.30 4.02
CA GLN A 25 11.94 13.60 5.05
C GLN A 25 11.17 12.32 5.37
N PHE A 26 10.89 12.11 6.65
CA PHE A 26 10.07 10.98 7.06
C PHE A 26 8.63 11.15 6.57
N ARG A 27 8.05 10.07 6.04
CA ARG A 27 6.63 10.03 5.64
C ARG A 27 5.70 9.90 6.85
N ASN A 28 6.16 9.14 7.85
CA ASN A 28 5.44 8.90 9.08
C ASN A 28 5.62 10.10 10.04
N PRO A 29 4.52 10.71 10.51
CA PRO A 29 4.59 11.83 11.45
C PRO A 29 5.31 11.51 12.76
N ASN A 30 5.35 10.25 13.20
CA ASN A 30 6.03 9.88 14.46
C ASN A 30 7.56 10.11 14.45
N PHE A 31 8.17 10.21 13.27
CA PHE A 31 9.60 10.48 13.11
C PHE A 31 9.88 11.92 12.65
N GLY A 32 8.95 12.86 12.89
CA GLY A 32 9.08 14.25 12.43
C GLY A 32 8.64 14.46 10.97
N GLY A 33 7.82 13.55 10.44
CA GLY A 33 7.20 13.68 9.12
C GLY A 33 5.95 14.56 9.11
N ASN A 34 5.35 14.75 7.93
CA ASN A 34 4.16 15.59 7.76
C ASN A 34 2.96 15.07 8.60
N PRO A 35 2.43 15.85 9.57
CA PRO A 35 1.27 15.48 10.39
C PRO A 35 0.01 15.15 9.60
N ASN A 36 -0.18 15.74 8.43
CA ASN A 36 -1.36 15.52 7.58
C ASN A 36 -1.43 14.09 7.02
N ASN A 37 -0.32 13.34 7.04
CA ASN A 37 -0.28 11.95 6.61
C ASN A 37 -0.80 10.97 7.67
N ALA A 38 -0.98 11.39 8.93
CA ALA A 38 -1.33 10.50 10.03
C ALA A 38 -2.62 9.71 9.80
N SER A 39 -3.68 10.42 9.38
CA SER A 39 -4.99 9.84 9.15
C SER A 39 -4.96 8.80 8.02
N PHE A 40 -4.29 9.13 6.91
CA PHE A 40 -4.14 8.21 5.78
C PHE A 40 -3.40 6.93 6.19
N LEU A 41 -2.21 7.07 6.80
CA LEU A 41 -1.38 5.94 7.19
C LEU A 41 -2.09 5.01 8.18
N LEU A 42 -2.82 5.58 9.15
CA LEU A 42 -3.58 4.80 10.13
C LEU A 42 -4.78 4.07 9.49
N ASN A 43 -5.51 4.74 8.60
CA ASN A 43 -6.67 4.14 7.94
C ASN A 43 -6.26 3.02 6.99
N SER A 44 -5.16 3.20 6.23
CA SER A 44 -4.59 2.14 5.39
C SER A 44 -4.17 0.92 6.21
N ALA A 45 -3.50 1.15 7.35
CA ALA A 45 -3.09 0.06 8.24
C ALA A 45 -4.29 -0.72 8.81
N LYS A 46 -5.37 -0.02 9.21
CA LYS A 46 -6.59 -0.68 9.72
C LYS A 46 -7.36 -1.42 8.63
N ALA A 47 -7.43 -0.89 7.41
CA ALA A 47 -8.12 -1.54 6.30
C ALA A 47 -7.47 -2.87 5.90
N GLN A 48 -6.14 -2.98 6.04
CA GLN A 48 -5.39 -4.20 5.75
C GLN A 48 -5.25 -5.14 6.95
N ASN A 49 -5.60 -4.68 8.16
CA ASN A 49 -5.42 -5.46 9.38
C ASN A 49 -6.35 -6.69 9.41
N SER A 50 -5.76 -7.87 9.24
CA SER A 50 -6.47 -9.15 9.31
C SER A 50 -6.61 -9.68 10.74
N TYR A 51 -5.91 -9.09 11.72
CA TYR A 51 -6.00 -9.51 13.11
C TYR A 51 -7.43 -9.33 13.65
N LYS A 52 -7.88 -10.31 14.42
CA LYS A 52 -9.19 -10.33 15.08
C LYS A 52 -8.97 -10.73 16.53
N ASP A 53 -9.83 -10.23 17.40
CA ASP A 53 -9.70 -10.51 18.82
C ASP A 53 -9.75 -12.02 19.05
N PRO A 54 -8.77 -12.59 19.77
CA PRO A 54 -8.64 -14.03 19.93
C PRO A 54 -9.82 -14.62 20.70
N ILE A 55 -10.37 -13.88 21.67
CA ILE A 55 -11.53 -14.26 22.46
C ILE A 55 -12.78 -14.30 21.58
N MET A 56 -13.00 -13.28 20.74
CA MET A 56 -14.13 -13.25 19.80
C MET A 56 -14.04 -14.38 18.77
N THR A 57 -12.83 -14.62 18.25
CA THR A 57 -12.59 -15.71 17.30
C THR A 57 -12.82 -17.07 17.93
N ALA A 58 -12.36 -17.29 19.17
CA ALA A 58 -12.58 -18.54 19.90
C ALA A 58 -14.08 -18.82 20.14
N ILE A 59 -14.85 -17.80 20.51
CA ILE A 59 -16.31 -17.91 20.70
C ILE A 59 -17.01 -18.21 19.36
N LEU A 60 -16.62 -17.54 18.27
CA LEU A 60 -17.19 -17.78 16.93
C LEU A 60 -16.80 -19.15 16.36
N VAL A 61 -15.59 -19.64 16.63
CA VAL A 61 -15.13 -20.99 16.26
C VAL A 61 -15.87 -22.07 17.06
N SER A 62 -16.09 -21.85 18.36
CA SER A 62 -16.85 -22.76 19.22
C SER A 62 -18.32 -22.87 18.81
N LYS A 63 -18.91 -21.82 18.21
CA LYS A 63 -20.31 -21.81 17.78
C LYS A 63 -20.53 -22.24 16.33
N ARG A 64 -19.52 -22.73 15.60
CA ARG A 64 -19.73 -23.20 14.21
C ARG A 64 -20.52 -24.52 14.20
N PRO A 65 -21.67 -24.59 13.50
CA PRO A 65 -22.40 -25.84 13.34
C PRO A 65 -21.56 -26.84 12.53
N GLN A 66 -21.24 -27.99 13.13
CA GLN A 66 -20.37 -29.06 12.58
C GLN A 66 -20.73 -29.47 11.14
N ARG A 67 -22.01 -29.36 10.76
CA ARG A 67 -22.55 -29.72 9.44
C ARG A 67 -21.93 -28.95 8.26
N TRP A 68 -21.46 -27.73 8.46
CA TRP A 68 -20.84 -26.93 7.39
C TRP A 68 -19.34 -27.20 7.20
N ILE A 69 -18.69 -27.79 8.21
CA ILE A 69 -17.27 -28.13 8.18
C ILE A 69 -17.05 -29.38 7.32
N THR A 70 -17.92 -30.38 7.43
CA THR A 70 -17.91 -31.59 6.59
C THR A 70 -18.25 -31.29 5.14
N LEU A 71 -19.23 -30.43 4.86
CA LEU A 71 -19.62 -30.03 3.50
C LEU A 71 -18.49 -29.28 2.76
N ARG A 72 -17.79 -28.36 3.45
CA ARG A 72 -16.64 -27.65 2.85
C ARG A 72 -15.46 -28.59 2.59
N ARG A 73 -15.23 -29.59 3.46
CA ARG A 73 -14.17 -30.59 3.27
C ARG A 73 -14.48 -31.54 2.11
N LEU A 74 -15.75 -31.93 1.93
CA LEU A 74 -16.22 -32.75 0.80
C LEU A 74 -16.17 -32.00 -0.55
N PHE A 75 -16.45 -30.69 -0.57
CA PHE A 75 -16.37 -29.90 -1.79
C PHE A 75 -14.93 -29.71 -2.27
N ASN A 76 -13.99 -29.47 -1.34
CA ASN A 76 -12.58 -29.26 -1.67
C ASN A 76 -11.88 -30.54 -2.17
N HIS A 77 -12.27 -31.71 -1.64
CA HIS A 77 -11.73 -33.00 -2.10
C HIS A 77 -12.20 -33.40 -3.51
N LYS A 78 -13.37 -32.91 -3.95
CA LYS A 78 -13.91 -33.19 -5.29
C LYS A 78 -13.35 -32.26 -6.37
N PHE A 79 -12.87 -31.06 -6.00
CA PHE A 79 -12.37 -30.08 -6.96
C PHE A 79 -10.90 -30.28 -7.34
N TRP A 80 -10.13 -31.01 -6.53
CA TRP A 80 -8.71 -31.29 -6.78
C TRP A 80 -8.46 -32.57 -7.61
N ALA A 81 -9.50 -33.36 -7.91
CA ALA A 81 -9.41 -34.59 -8.70
C ALA A 81 -9.80 -34.41 -10.18
N ALA A 82 -10.01 -33.16 -10.63
CA ALA A 82 -10.48 -32.83 -11.97
C ALA A 82 -9.51 -31.93 -12.77
N CYS A 83 -8.25 -31.86 -12.37
CA CYS A 83 -7.17 -31.16 -13.10
C CYS A 83 -6.02 -32.13 -13.35
#